data_AF-A0A2N0RB60-F1
#
_entry.id   AF-A0A2N0RB60-F1
#
_cell.length_a   1.000
_cell.length_b   1.000
_cell.length_c   1.000
_cell.angle_alpha   90.00
_cell.angle_beta   90.00
_cell.angle_gamma   90.00
#
_symmetry.space_group_name_H-M   'P 1'
#
loop_
_entity.id
_entity.type
_entity.pdbx_description
1 polymer ?
#
loop_
_entity_poly.entity_id
_entity_poly.type
_entity_poly.pdbx_seq_one_letter_code
_entity_poly.pdbx_strand_id
1 'polypeptide(L)'
;MVNQMNKERKRKNNYEVEDLVKISVPKIDRFGTNHPTLLCKILEKINDQYRLGSQFGVINIFYSSEEIDSLGVNQFPELETIPTNLITVREVAQLQNIGSTTGTICNCKGNCNSNRCYCRKIGNNCRS
;
A
#
# COMPACT_ATOMS: atom_id res chain seq x y z
N MET A 1 -37.13 -3.42 -5.45
CA MET A 1 -36.21 -4.51 -5.00
C MET A 1 -34.84 -3.90 -4.80
N VAL A 2 -34.44 -3.65 -3.55
CA VAL A 2 -33.10 -3.13 -3.24
C VAL A 2 -32.37 -4.25 -2.52
N ASN A 3 -31.40 -4.85 -3.20
CA ASN A 3 -30.61 -5.95 -2.65
C ASN A 3 -29.81 -5.44 -1.45
N GLN A 4 -30.31 -5.69 -0.25
CA GLN A 4 -29.53 -5.57 0.98
C GLN A 4 -28.48 -6.67 0.95
N MET A 5 -27.27 -6.28 0.56
CA MET A 5 -26.08 -7.13 0.68
C MET A 5 -25.84 -7.36 2.17
N ASN A 6 -26.12 -8.57 2.65
CA ASN A 6 -25.78 -9.00 3.99
C ASN A 6 -24.26 -8.90 4.15
N LYS A 7 -23.79 -7.84 4.82
CA LYS A 7 -22.41 -7.75 5.28
C LYS A 7 -22.28 -8.85 6.35
N GLU A 8 -21.75 -10.00 5.95
CA GLU A 8 -21.44 -11.09 6.89
C GLU A 8 -20.72 -10.47 8.09
N ARG A 9 -21.24 -10.72 9.29
CA ARG A 9 -20.61 -10.27 10.53
C ARG A 9 -19.26 -10.96 10.61
N LYS A 10 -18.20 -10.30 10.14
CA LYS A 10 -16.83 -10.75 10.36
C LYS A 10 -16.70 -11.03 11.85
N ARG A 11 -16.22 -12.23 12.19
CA ARG A 11 -15.87 -12.56 13.57
C ARG A 11 -14.92 -11.47 14.06
N LYS A 12 -15.16 -10.95 15.26
CA LYS A 12 -14.20 -10.06 15.92
C LYS A 12 -12.89 -10.82 16.05
N ASN A 13 -11.95 -10.52 15.17
CA ASN A 13 -10.60 -11.04 15.25
C ASN A 13 -9.87 -10.18 16.27
N ASN A 14 -9.30 -10.81 17.28
CA ASN A 14 -8.36 -10.15 18.16
C ASN A 14 -6.99 -10.22 17.50
N TYR A 15 -6.37 -9.06 17.34
CA TYR A 15 -5.02 -8.95 16.82
C TYR A 15 -4.08 -8.54 17.95
N GLU A 16 -2.81 -8.94 17.83
CA GLU A 16 -1.75 -8.59 18.75
C GLU A 16 -0.75 -7.63 18.10
N VAL A 17 0.06 -6.96 18.93
CA VAL A 17 1.15 -6.11 18.43
C VAL A 17 2.12 -6.99 17.63
N GLU A 18 2.66 -6.45 16.55
CA GLU A 18 3.48 -7.13 15.54
C GLU A 18 2.70 -7.97 14.50
N ASP A 19 1.39 -8.17 14.65
CA ASP A 19 0.61 -8.90 13.66
C ASP A 19 0.59 -8.19 12.30
N LEU A 20 0.68 -8.99 11.24
CA LEU A 20 0.59 -8.52 9.86
C LEU A 20 -0.86 -8.54 9.39
N VAL A 21 -1.30 -7.37 8.96
CA VAL A 21 -2.67 -7.10 8.60
C VAL A 21 -2.78 -6.31 7.30
N LYS A 22 -3.97 -6.27 6.75
CA LYS A 22 -4.31 -5.42 5.61
C LYS A 22 -5.55 -4.61 5.89
N ILE A 23 -5.60 -3.41 5.33
CA ILE A 23 -6.77 -2.54 5.35
C ILE A 23 -7.20 -2.21 3.93
N SER A 24 -8.50 -2.04 3.72
CA SER A 24 -9.03 -1.62 2.43
C SER A 24 -8.93 -0.10 2.29
N VAL A 25 -8.37 0.38 1.18
CA VAL A 25 -8.34 1.81 0.85
C VAL A 25 -9.75 2.24 0.42
N PRO A 26 -10.34 3.27 1.05
CA PRO A 26 -11.62 3.82 0.62
C PRO A 26 -11.58 4.25 -0.87
N LYS A 27 -12.70 4.11 -1.57
CA LYS A 27 -12.78 4.46 -3.01
C LYS A 27 -12.40 5.92 -3.28
N ILE A 28 -12.68 6.83 -2.36
CA ILE A 28 -12.35 8.26 -2.49
C ILE A 28 -10.84 8.52 -2.46
N ASP A 29 -10.10 7.67 -1.75
CA ASP A 29 -8.64 7.76 -1.63
C ASP A 29 -7.92 6.89 -2.67
N ARG A 30 -8.67 6.08 -3.42
CA ARG A 30 -8.14 5.22 -4.47
C ARG A 30 -7.95 6.01 -5.77
N PHE A 31 -6.70 6.22 -6.16
CA PHE A 31 -6.38 6.81 -7.45
C PHE A 31 -6.33 5.72 -8.53
N GLY A 32 -7.35 5.61 -9.39
CA GLY A 32 -7.38 4.75 -10.58
C GLY A 32 -6.79 3.34 -10.42
N THR A 33 -5.51 3.20 -10.78
CA THR A 33 -4.69 1.97 -10.72
C THR A 33 -4.26 1.55 -9.32
N ASN A 34 -4.61 2.29 -8.27
CA ASN A 34 -4.16 2.01 -6.93
C ASN A 34 -4.57 0.60 -6.46
N HIS A 35 -3.63 -0.13 -5.87
CA HIS A 35 -3.94 -1.34 -5.13
C HIS A 35 -5.04 -1.05 -4.07
N PRO A 36 -6.11 -1.86 -4.01
CA PRO A 36 -7.26 -1.58 -3.14
C PRO A 36 -6.97 -1.86 -1.66
N THR A 37 -5.80 -2.43 -1.34
CA THR A 37 -5.45 -2.89 0.00
C THR A 37 -4.05 -2.46 0.37
N LEU A 38 -3.89 -1.93 1.58
CA LEU A 38 -2.59 -1.61 2.16
C LEU A 38 -2.13 -2.76 3.05
N LEU A 39 -0.85 -3.07 2.98
CA LEU A 39 -0.18 -3.99 3.90
C LEU A 39 0.34 -3.19 5.09
N CYS A 40 0.03 -3.66 6.29
CA CYS A 40 0.37 -2.97 7.52
C CYS A 40 0.75 -3.97 8.61
N LYS A 41 1.41 -3.44 9.64
CA LYS A 41 1.75 -4.15 10.87
C LYS A 41 1.12 -3.42 12.06
N ILE A 42 0.65 -4.15 13.05
CA ILE A 42 0.10 -3.54 14.26
C ILE A 42 1.24 -3.08 15.15
N LEU A 43 1.23 -1.79 15.51
CA LEU A 43 2.25 -1.18 16.36
C LEU A 43 1.75 -0.98 17.80
N GLU A 44 0.48 -0.61 17.96
CA GLU A 44 -0.11 -0.31 19.26
C GLU A 44 -1.56 -0.80 19.30
N LYS A 45 -2.00 -1.22 20.49
CA LYS A 45 -3.39 -1.64 20.77
C LYS A 45 -3.89 -0.89 22.00
N ILE A 46 -4.98 -0.13 21.86
CA ILE A 46 -5.61 0.66 22.91
C ILE A 46 -7.11 0.45 22.82
N ASN A 47 -7.74 -0.13 23.86
CA ASN A 47 -9.20 -0.29 23.94
C ASN A 47 -9.83 -0.88 22.67
N ASP A 48 -9.30 -2.00 22.16
CA ASP A 48 -9.73 -2.67 20.91
C ASP A 48 -9.55 -1.85 19.61
N GLN A 49 -8.80 -0.76 19.70
CA GLN A 49 -8.36 0.01 18.54
C GLN A 49 -6.88 -0.20 18.28
N TYR A 50 -6.51 -0.25 17.01
CA TYR A 50 -5.18 -0.63 16.57
C TYR A 50 -4.54 0.52 15.79
N ARG A 51 -3.28 0.81 16.14
CA ARG A 51 -2.44 1.70 15.36
C ARG A 51 -1.61 0.89 14.39
N LEU A 52 -1.62 1.31 13.14
CA LEU A 52 -1.03 0.56 12.05
C LEU A 52 0.22 1.26 11.53
N GLY A 53 1.25 0.49 11.25
CA GLY A 53 2.44 0.91 10.54
C GLY A 53 2.45 0.35 9.13
N SER A 54 2.92 1.14 8.18
CA SER A 54 3.23 0.71 6.81
C SER A 54 4.73 0.93 6.54
N GLN A 55 5.25 0.35 5.46
CA GLN A 55 6.64 0.57 5.02
C GLN A 55 7.03 2.06 4.86
N PHE A 56 6.04 2.95 4.71
CA PHE A 56 6.25 4.40 4.53
C PHE A 56 6.06 5.24 5.80
N GLY A 57 5.59 4.64 6.91
CA GLY A 57 5.33 5.37 8.15
C GLY A 57 4.17 4.82 8.99
N VAL A 58 3.92 5.48 10.11
CA VAL A 58 2.82 5.18 11.03
C VAL A 58 1.54 5.86 10.57
N ILE A 59 0.47 5.09 10.38
CA ILE A 59 -0.83 5.64 10.02
C ILE A 59 -1.37 6.46 11.20
N ASN A 60 -1.76 7.69 10.91
CA ASN A 60 -2.13 8.69 11.91
C ASN A 60 -3.51 8.48 12.57
N ILE A 61 -4.24 7.44 12.19
CA ILE A 61 -5.56 7.10 12.71
C ILE A 61 -5.57 5.68 13.28
N PHE A 62 -6.48 5.45 14.21
CA PHE A 62 -6.73 4.13 14.79
C PHE A 62 -7.84 3.40 14.03
N TYR A 63 -7.72 2.08 13.99
CA TYR A 63 -8.67 1.20 13.33
C TYR A 63 -9.32 0.24 14.31
N SER A 64 -10.59 -0.09 14.08
CA SER A 64 -11.26 -1.18 14.77
C SER A 64 -10.90 -2.53 14.15
N SER A 65 -11.06 -3.62 14.90
CA SER A 65 -10.86 -4.99 14.38
C SER A 65 -11.72 -5.33 13.15
N GLU A 66 -12.84 -4.63 12.95
CA GLU A 66 -13.77 -4.87 11.84
C GLU A 66 -13.29 -4.27 10.51
N GLU A 67 -12.42 -3.27 10.58
CA GLU A 67 -11.85 -2.54 9.44
C GLU A 67 -10.52 -3.15 8.97
N ILE A 68 -10.01 -4.11 9.74
CA ILE A 68 -8.73 -4.77 9.53
C ILE A 68 -8.99 -6.21 9.09
N ASP A 69 -8.12 -6.72 8.21
CA ASP A 69 -8.09 -8.11 7.80
C ASP A 69 -6.73 -8.72 8.11
N SER A 70 -6.69 -9.99 8.50
CA SER A 70 -5.42 -10.70 8.61
C SER A 70 -4.79 -10.84 7.23
N LEU A 71 -3.47 -10.68 7.18
CA LEU A 71 -2.71 -10.81 5.94
C LEU A 71 -2.36 -12.28 5.62
N GLY A 72 -2.39 -13.17 6.62
CA GLY A 72 -2.01 -14.57 6.51
C GLY A 72 -0.53 -14.81 6.86
N VAL A 73 -0.01 -16.00 6.54
CA VAL A 73 1.32 -16.48 7.00
C VAL A 73 2.49 -16.01 6.14
N ASN A 74 2.34 -14.89 5.43
CA ASN A 74 3.37 -14.41 4.52
C ASN A 74 4.30 -13.43 5.27
N GLN A 75 5.62 -13.66 5.20
CA GLN A 75 6.61 -12.67 5.65
C GLN A 75 6.68 -11.53 4.64
N PHE A 76 6.59 -10.29 5.13
CA PHE A 76 6.75 -9.07 4.34
C PHE A 76 7.95 -8.29 4.90
N PRO A 77 9.13 -8.43 4.29
CA PRO A 77 10.35 -7.74 4.75
C PRO A 77 10.17 -6.23 4.85
N GLU A 78 9.30 -5.64 4.01
CA GLU A 78 9.02 -4.20 3.99
C GLU A 78 8.33 -3.70 5.28
N LEU A 79 7.77 -4.61 6.08
CA LEU A 79 7.10 -4.29 7.35
C LEU A 79 7.96 -4.60 8.58
N GLU A 80 9.21 -5.03 8.41
CA GLU A 80 10.13 -5.25 9.53
C GLU A 80 10.58 -3.93 10.15
N THR A 81 10.90 -2.94 9.31
CA THR A 81 11.40 -1.64 9.75
C THR A 81 10.42 -0.55 9.35
N ILE A 82 9.65 -0.07 10.30
CA ILE A 82 8.61 0.94 10.05
C ILE A 82 9.13 2.33 10.43
N PRO A 83 9.17 3.29 9.49
CA PRO A 83 9.49 4.67 9.79
C PRO A 83 8.53 5.27 10.84
N THR A 84 9.04 6.15 11.71
CA THR A 84 8.25 6.75 12.80
C THR A 84 7.44 7.98 12.38
N ASN A 85 7.57 8.44 11.13
CA ASN A 85 6.79 9.57 10.63
C ASN A 85 5.30 9.22 10.55
N LEU A 86 4.46 10.21 10.87
CA LEU A 86 3.02 10.09 10.70
C LEU A 86 2.67 10.28 9.23
N ILE A 87 1.80 9.42 8.72
CA ILE A 87 1.34 9.44 7.34
C ILE A 87 -0.15 9.13 7.26
N THR A 88 -0.84 9.71 6.28
CA THR A 88 -2.25 9.42 6.02
C THR A 88 -2.41 8.18 5.13
N VAL A 89 -3.57 7.52 5.21
CA VAL A 89 -3.93 6.38 4.36
C VAL A 89 -3.80 6.72 2.87
N ARG A 90 -4.21 7.94 2.50
CA ARG A 90 -4.17 8.45 1.13
C ARG A 90 -2.74 8.56 0.61
N GLU A 91 -1.83 9.10 1.42
CA GLU A 91 -0.42 9.21 1.05
C GLU A 91 0.24 7.83 0.94
N VAL A 92 -0.03 6.92 1.89
CA VAL A 92 0.45 5.52 1.82
C VAL A 92 -0.05 4.86 0.54
N ALA A 93 -1.33 5.01 0.21
CA ALA A 93 -1.91 4.47 -1.01
C ALA A 93 -1.27 5.05 -2.26
N GLN A 94 -0.89 6.33 -2.29
CA GLN A 94 -0.17 6.90 -3.42
C GLN A 94 1.25 6.33 -3.55
N LEU A 95 1.99 6.27 -2.43
CA LEU A 95 3.37 5.79 -2.41
C LEU A 95 3.50 4.31 -2.80
N GLN A 96 2.54 3.47 -2.37
CA GLN A 96 2.54 2.05 -2.73
C GLN A 96 2.45 1.83 -4.25
N ASN A 97 1.79 2.73 -4.98
CA ASN A 97 1.62 2.60 -6.42
C ASN A 97 2.76 3.20 -7.23
N ILE A 98 3.45 4.20 -6.68
CA ILE A 98 4.66 4.77 -7.29
C ILE A 98 5.78 3.72 -7.33
N GLY A 99 5.88 2.85 -6.31
CA GLY A 99 6.87 1.78 -6.24
C GLY A 99 6.83 0.76 -7.39
N SER A 100 5.67 0.58 -8.03
CA SER A 100 5.50 -0.38 -9.14
C SER A 100 5.87 0.19 -10.52
N THR A 101 6.21 1.49 -10.62
CA THR A 101 6.51 2.16 -11.90
C THR A 101 7.90 2.78 -11.95
N THR A 102 8.93 2.08 -11.46
CA THR A 102 10.32 2.51 -11.68
C THR A 102 10.90 2.10 -13.04
N GLY A 103 10.12 1.38 -13.86
CA GLY A 103 10.43 1.21 -15.28
C GLY A 103 9.97 2.42 -16.08
N THR A 104 10.80 3.45 -16.24
CA THR A 104 10.59 4.40 -17.35
C THR A 104 10.75 3.61 -18.64
N ILE A 105 9.65 3.14 -19.23
CA ILE A 105 9.69 2.40 -20.49
C ILE A 105 10.16 3.37 -21.58
N CYS A 106 11.29 3.06 -22.21
CA CYS A 106 11.80 3.83 -23.34
C CYS A 106 10.90 3.60 -24.55
N ASN A 107 10.07 4.58 -24.91
CA ASN A 107 9.21 4.52 -26.10
C ASN A 107 9.96 4.82 -27.41
N CYS A 108 11.18 4.34 -27.49
CA CYS A 108 12.16 4.77 -28.47
C CYS A 108 12.02 3.88 -29.70
N LYS A 109 11.47 4.42 -30.80
CA LYS A 109 11.11 3.65 -32.00
C LYS A 109 12.30 3.07 -32.80
N GLY A 110 13.54 3.32 -32.36
CA GLY A 110 14.75 2.85 -33.05
C GLY A 110 15.91 2.69 -32.08
N ASN A 111 17.09 2.29 -32.58
CA ASN A 111 18.26 1.97 -31.78
C ASN A 111 18.60 3.10 -30.78
N CYS A 112 18.65 2.77 -29.49
CA CYS A 112 18.98 3.71 -28.42
C CYS A 112 20.51 4.00 -28.33
N ASN A 113 21.09 4.39 -29.46
CA ASN A 113 22.52 4.70 -29.57
C ASN A 113 22.79 6.20 -29.75
N SER A 114 21.75 7.00 -29.96
CA SER A 114 21.88 8.45 -30.18
C SER A 114 20.97 9.25 -29.27
N ASN A 115 21.29 10.53 -29.07
CA ASN A 115 20.48 11.50 -28.32
C ASN A 115 19.13 11.82 -28.97
N ARG A 116 18.81 11.20 -30.12
CA ARG A 116 17.47 11.20 -30.71
C ARG A 116 16.47 10.45 -29.84
N CYS A 117 16.95 9.49 -29.05
CA CYS A 117 16.20 8.83 -28.00
C CYS A 117 16.15 9.71 -26.74
N TYR A 118 14.94 10.02 -26.26
CA TYR A 118 14.74 10.81 -25.04
C TYR A 118 15.37 10.14 -23.82
N CYS A 119 15.23 8.82 -23.66
CA CYS A 119 15.81 8.08 -22.54
C CYS A 119 17.34 8.13 -22.54
N ARG A 120 17.99 8.08 -23.70
CA ARG A 120 19.44 8.28 -23.82
C ARG A 120 19.85 9.70 -23.44
N LYS A 121 19.07 10.69 -23.89
CA LYS A 121 19.33 12.11 -23.62
C LYS A 121 19.31 12.44 -22.12
N ILE A 122 18.43 11.77 -21.36
CA ILE A 122 18.32 11.96 -19.90
C ILE A 122 19.14 10.94 -19.08
N GLY A 123 19.93 10.08 -19.73
CA GLY A 123 20.79 9.10 -19.06
C GLY A 123 20.08 7.88 -18.48
N ASN A 124 18.84 7.60 -18.89
CA ASN A 124 18.08 6.41 -18.46
C ASN A 124 18.49 5.15 -19.24
N ASN A 125 18.33 3.99 -18.59
CA ASN A 125 18.61 2.69 -19.19
C ASN A 125 17.60 2.36 -20.29
N CYS A 126 18.10 2.27 -21.52
CA CYS A 126 17.34 1.72 -22.64
C CYS A 126 17.34 0.20 -22.53
N ARG A 127 16.29 -0.37 -21.96
CA ARG A 127 15.99 -1.79 -22.15
C ARG A 127 15.24 -1.95 -23.47
N SER A 128 15.88 -2.67 -24.40
CA SER A 128 15.24 -3.19 -25.61
C SER A 128 14.11 -4.16 -25.28
#